data_AF-A0A1Y4UQP6-F1
#
_entry.id   AF-A0A1Y4UQP6-F1
#
_cell.length_a   1.000
_cell.length_b   1.000
_cell.length_c   1.000
_cell.angle_alpha   90.00
_cell.angle_beta   90.00
_cell.angle_gamma   90.00
#
_symmetry.space_group_name_H-M   'P 1'
#
loop_
_entity.id
_entity.type
_entity.pdbx_description
1 polymer ?
#
loop_
_entity_poly.entity_id
_entity_poly.type
_entity_poly.pdbx_seq_one_letter_code
_entity_poly.pdbx_strand_id
1 'polypeptide(L)'
;MKVRRLLTLVLTLGLVLALSLPAQAADLTYEVSGGKLYFDATTGTITRADETVTEANIPAEIYGVTVTAIGDYAFNQHKKLVSVTIPSTVTTIGRQAFGACSSLEQVVLPDSVTTLGQGVFYGCSGLTDVTLSKNLTSIPRDTFAACSSLTGVTLPDGITSIGYDAFSGSGLTSLTLPNSVTTLANSSLANCKSLTSLYIPDSVTYLGEWALSNCTSLTSVRLPAGITTLPMRLFENCISLETCIIPSGVTQMQDAFRFCRSLKTVTIPVSVTQIASSTFYGCDSLTDVYYGGTALQWSQIEMGGLNEGLDHATLHFAELVAGFTDVTTGDYYADAVQWAVNQKVTTGTGANTFSPANSVTRAEAVTFLWRAAGSPAPASSASPFTDVTDPSAYYYNAVLWAAEQGITGGVGGGMFDLSSSLSYDQIFTFLCRAAGESATGDEWSAAAVNWAQSSGLTEGLNFSAKANCPRADVVYCLWKQLGASA
;
A
#
# COMPACT_ATOMS: atom_id res chain seq x y z
N MET A 1 9.65 55.93 -73.96
CA MET A 1 8.72 55.33 -72.98
C MET A 1 9.25 55.59 -71.58
N LYS A 2 8.47 56.34 -70.77
CA LYS A 2 8.49 56.62 -69.31
C LYS A 2 9.80 56.38 -68.52
N VAL A 3 10.56 57.42 -68.14
CA VAL A 3 10.49 58.26 -66.90
C VAL A 3 11.04 57.53 -65.65
N ARG A 4 12.27 57.79 -65.17
CA ARG A 4 12.79 58.84 -64.23
C ARG A 4 12.33 58.68 -62.75
N ARG A 5 13.26 58.32 -61.83
CA ARG A 5 13.77 59.11 -60.68
C ARG A 5 14.12 58.32 -59.40
N LEU A 6 15.23 58.80 -58.81
CA LEU A 6 15.87 58.55 -57.52
C LEU A 6 15.10 59.13 -56.29
N LEU A 7 15.53 58.67 -55.10
CA LEU A 7 15.46 59.30 -53.74
C LEU A 7 14.05 59.37 -53.09
N THR A 8 13.79 59.21 -51.78
CA THR A 8 14.57 59.33 -50.53
C THR A 8 13.77 58.73 -49.35
N LEU A 9 14.47 58.42 -48.25
CA LEU A 9 13.98 58.15 -46.88
C LEU A 9 12.96 59.18 -46.34
N VAL A 10 11.87 58.76 -45.67
CA VAL A 10 11.06 59.62 -44.75
C VAL A 10 10.48 58.80 -43.58
N LEU A 11 10.58 59.41 -42.39
CA LEU A 11 10.11 59.04 -41.05
C LEU A 11 8.56 59.06 -40.84
N THR A 12 8.11 58.18 -39.93
CA THR A 12 7.03 58.25 -38.90
C THR A 12 5.81 59.20 -39.03
N LEU A 13 4.59 58.65 -38.92
CA LEU A 13 3.41 59.16 -38.16
C LEU A 13 2.34 58.04 -38.18
N GLY A 14 1.86 57.46 -37.08
CA GLY A 14 1.13 58.14 -36.01
C GLY A 14 -0.35 58.30 -36.38
N LEU A 15 -1.12 57.20 -36.44
CA LEU A 15 -2.57 57.28 -36.36
C LEU A 15 -3.10 56.21 -35.39
N VAL A 16 -3.31 56.66 -34.15
CA VAL A 16 -4.15 55.98 -33.17
C VAL A 16 -5.59 56.12 -33.66
N LEU A 17 -6.12 55.07 -34.29
CA LEU A 17 -7.56 54.89 -34.37
C LEU A 17 -7.94 53.93 -33.25
N ALA A 18 -8.32 54.50 -32.11
CA ALA A 18 -8.99 53.78 -31.04
C ALA A 18 -10.40 53.39 -31.52
N LEU A 19 -10.46 52.34 -32.33
CA LEU A 19 -11.68 51.55 -32.45
C LEU A 19 -11.70 50.60 -31.27
N SER A 20 -12.46 50.96 -30.24
CA SER A 20 -12.88 50.04 -29.20
C SER A 20 -13.77 48.96 -29.83
N LEU A 21 -13.13 47.95 -30.42
CA LEU A 21 -13.77 46.66 -30.61
C LEU A 21 -13.89 46.03 -29.23
N PRO A 22 -15.02 45.39 -28.87
CA PRO A 22 -14.98 44.41 -27.79
C PRO A 22 -14.11 43.27 -28.29
N ALA A 23 -12.81 43.32 -28.02
CA ALA A 23 -11.89 42.24 -28.32
C ALA A 23 -12.15 41.13 -27.31
N GLN A 24 -13.19 40.33 -27.56
CA GLN A 24 -13.09 38.92 -27.21
C GLN A 24 -12.03 38.39 -28.16
N ALA A 25 -10.78 38.28 -27.67
CA ALA A 25 -9.71 37.66 -28.44
C ALA A 25 -10.24 36.29 -28.87
N ALA A 26 -10.28 36.04 -30.18
CA ALA A 26 -10.67 34.73 -30.67
C ALA A 26 -9.70 33.70 -30.08
N ASP A 27 -10.22 32.68 -29.39
CA ASP A 27 -9.42 31.60 -28.83
C ASP A 27 -8.52 31.02 -29.94
N LEU A 28 -7.21 30.88 -29.67
CA LEU A 28 -6.33 30.19 -30.61
C LEU A 28 -6.74 28.72 -30.65
N THR A 29 -6.84 28.14 -31.84
CA THR A 29 -7.26 26.75 -32.01
C THR A 29 -6.19 25.90 -32.68
N TYR A 30 -6.20 24.60 -32.40
CA TYR A 30 -5.31 23.60 -32.98
C TYR A 30 -6.12 22.36 -33.41
N GLU A 31 -5.98 21.94 -34.66
CA GLU A 31 -6.74 20.81 -35.23
C GLU A 31 -6.21 19.47 -34.70
N VAL A 32 -7.13 18.58 -34.30
CA VAL A 32 -6.86 17.20 -33.88
C VAL A 32 -7.92 16.26 -34.47
N SER A 33 -7.81 14.96 -34.24
CA SER A 33 -8.77 13.98 -34.73
C SER A 33 -10.17 14.27 -34.17
N GLY A 34 -11.10 14.62 -35.07
CA GLY A 34 -12.51 14.85 -34.74
C GLY A 34 -12.88 16.29 -34.37
N GLY A 35 -11.95 17.23 -34.24
CA GLY A 35 -12.26 18.62 -33.89
C GLY A 35 -11.05 19.45 -33.52
N LYS A 36 -11.26 20.51 -32.74
CA LYS A 36 -10.22 21.46 -32.34
C LYS A 36 -9.97 21.47 -30.84
N LEU A 37 -8.73 21.76 -30.48
CA LEU A 37 -8.33 22.19 -29.14
C LEU A 37 -8.31 23.72 -29.09
N TYR A 38 -8.72 24.30 -27.97
CA TYR A 38 -8.67 25.74 -27.68
C TYR A 38 -7.48 26.01 -26.75
N PHE A 39 -6.68 27.02 -27.08
CA PHE A 39 -5.37 27.29 -26.49
C PHE A 39 -5.24 28.74 -26.07
N ASP A 40 -4.81 28.96 -24.83
CA ASP A 40 -4.41 30.28 -24.32
C ASP A 40 -2.90 30.45 -24.45
N ALA A 41 -2.47 31.23 -25.45
CA ALA A 41 -1.07 31.55 -25.69
C ALA A 41 -0.41 32.42 -24.61
N THR A 42 -1.20 33.06 -23.74
CA THR A 42 -0.64 33.84 -22.62
C THR A 42 -0.07 32.92 -21.55
N THR A 43 -0.70 31.77 -21.34
CA THR A 43 -0.35 30.82 -20.27
C THR A 43 0.26 29.52 -20.78
N GLY A 44 0.11 29.20 -22.06
CA GLY A 44 0.49 27.90 -22.61
C GLY A 44 -0.52 26.78 -22.28
N THR A 45 -1.80 27.12 -22.07
CA THR A 45 -2.81 26.19 -21.55
C THR A 45 -3.80 25.73 -22.62
N ILE A 46 -4.08 24.43 -22.68
CA ILE A 46 -5.27 23.92 -23.40
C ILE A 46 -6.50 24.16 -22.52
N THR A 47 -7.43 25.01 -22.95
CA THR A 47 -8.55 25.48 -22.12
C THR A 47 -9.86 24.73 -22.37
N ARG A 48 -10.05 24.18 -23.56
CA ARG A 48 -11.23 23.40 -23.98
C ARG A 48 -10.89 22.54 -25.21
N ALA A 49 -11.70 21.52 -25.49
CA ALA A 49 -11.75 20.84 -26.78
C ALA A 49 -13.19 20.81 -27.33
N ASP A 50 -13.34 20.67 -28.64
CA ASP A 50 -14.63 20.38 -29.26
C ASP A 50 -15.12 18.99 -28.82
N GLU A 51 -16.41 18.85 -28.49
CA GLU A 51 -17.00 17.59 -28.01
C GLU A 51 -16.89 16.42 -29.01
N THR A 52 -16.57 16.72 -30.26
CA THR A 52 -16.38 15.75 -31.35
C THR A 52 -14.96 15.17 -31.40
N VAL A 53 -14.00 15.71 -30.63
CA VAL A 53 -12.64 15.19 -30.57
C VAL A 53 -12.63 13.75 -30.08
N THR A 54 -12.00 12.87 -30.87
CA THR A 54 -11.83 11.45 -30.55
C THR A 54 -10.42 11.12 -30.10
N GLU A 55 -9.42 11.85 -30.57
CA GLU A 55 -8.02 11.68 -30.17
C GLU A 55 -7.38 13.07 -29.98
N ALA A 56 -6.87 13.32 -28.78
CA ALA A 56 -6.23 14.58 -28.44
C ALA A 56 -4.71 14.45 -28.49
N ASN A 57 -4.12 14.60 -29.68
CA ASN A 57 -2.67 14.61 -29.86
C ASN A 57 -2.11 16.01 -29.59
N ILE A 58 -1.91 16.36 -28.31
CA ILE A 58 -1.49 17.69 -27.88
C ILE A 58 0.01 17.87 -28.22
N PRO A 59 0.39 18.86 -29.08
CA PRO A 59 1.78 19.11 -29.40
C PRO A 59 2.50 19.84 -28.26
N ALA A 60 3.82 19.74 -28.19
CA ALA A 60 4.63 20.46 -27.20
C ALA A 60 4.60 21.99 -27.37
N GLU A 61 4.21 22.47 -28.56
CA GLU A 61 4.17 23.89 -28.91
C GLU A 61 2.99 24.16 -29.87
N ILE A 62 2.28 25.28 -29.66
CA ILE A 62 1.23 25.77 -30.54
C ILE A 62 1.54 27.24 -30.87
N TYR A 63 1.69 27.57 -32.16
CA TYR A 63 2.02 28.92 -32.64
C TYR A 63 3.26 29.56 -31.99
N GLY A 64 4.33 28.80 -31.72
CA GLY A 64 5.53 29.32 -31.08
C GLY A 64 5.46 29.40 -29.55
N VAL A 65 4.36 28.97 -28.94
CA VAL A 65 4.16 28.99 -27.49
C VAL A 65 4.12 27.56 -26.95
N THR A 66 4.98 27.27 -25.98
CA THR A 66 5.04 25.98 -25.31
C THR A 66 3.72 25.64 -24.64
N VAL A 67 3.22 24.41 -24.82
CA VAL A 67 2.06 23.90 -24.09
C VAL A 67 2.54 23.38 -22.73
N THR A 68 2.19 24.10 -21.67
CA THR A 68 2.66 23.88 -20.29
C THR A 68 1.57 23.30 -19.39
N ALA A 69 0.30 23.42 -19.77
CA ALA A 69 -0.82 22.96 -18.94
C ALA A 69 -2.03 22.47 -19.74
N ILE A 70 -2.81 21.60 -19.11
CA ILE A 70 -4.18 21.28 -19.51
C ILE A 70 -5.09 21.89 -18.45
N GLY A 71 -5.95 22.81 -18.86
CA GLY A 71 -6.77 23.62 -17.97
C GLY A 71 -7.89 22.84 -17.30
N ASP A 72 -8.52 23.50 -16.34
CA ASP A 72 -9.72 22.99 -15.67
C ASP A 72 -10.81 22.67 -16.70
N TYR A 73 -11.42 21.50 -16.57
CA TYR A 73 -12.51 21.02 -17.42
C TYR A 73 -12.22 20.90 -18.92
N ALA A 74 -10.96 20.98 -19.37
CA ALA A 74 -10.61 21.08 -20.79
C ALA A 74 -11.24 19.98 -21.68
N PHE A 75 -11.31 18.74 -21.17
CA PHE A 75 -11.95 17.59 -21.79
C PHE A 75 -13.09 17.01 -20.92
N ASN A 76 -13.67 17.79 -20.00
CA ASN A 76 -14.73 17.26 -19.13
C ASN A 76 -15.91 16.73 -19.96
N GLN A 77 -16.45 15.58 -19.55
CA GLN A 77 -17.55 14.86 -20.19
C GLN A 77 -17.34 14.53 -21.67
N HIS A 78 -16.10 14.48 -22.16
CA HIS A 78 -15.81 14.07 -23.54
C HIS A 78 -16.03 12.57 -23.74
N LYS A 79 -17.28 12.18 -23.99
CA LYS A 79 -17.71 10.78 -24.15
C LYS A 79 -17.15 10.09 -25.39
N LYS A 80 -16.51 10.82 -26.31
CA LYS A 80 -15.93 10.30 -27.55
C LYS A 80 -14.40 10.26 -27.52
N LEU A 81 -13.76 10.87 -26.53
CA LEU A 81 -12.31 10.87 -26.41
C LEU A 81 -11.83 9.47 -26.06
N VAL A 82 -11.10 8.84 -26.97
CA VAL A 82 -10.55 7.49 -26.82
C VAL A 82 -9.10 7.52 -26.32
N SER A 83 -8.33 8.51 -26.79
CA SER A 83 -6.91 8.65 -26.46
C SER A 83 -6.48 10.10 -26.32
N VAL A 84 -5.47 10.33 -25.48
CA VAL A 84 -4.80 11.61 -25.33
C VAL A 84 -3.29 11.40 -25.29
N THR A 85 -2.56 12.20 -26.06
CA THR A 85 -1.10 12.28 -25.98
C THR A 85 -0.74 13.57 -25.28
N ILE A 86 -0.09 13.48 -24.12
CA ILE A 86 0.33 14.63 -23.30
C ILE A 86 1.85 14.85 -23.50
N PRO A 87 2.29 16.00 -24.02
CA PRO A 87 3.71 16.24 -24.28
C PRO A 87 4.48 16.48 -22.98
N SER A 88 5.78 16.18 -22.98
CA SER A 88 6.68 16.34 -21.82
C SER A 88 6.94 17.79 -21.40
N THR A 89 6.29 18.75 -22.06
CA THR A 89 6.29 20.17 -21.67
C THR A 89 5.17 20.50 -20.68
N VAL A 90 4.14 19.64 -20.57
CA VAL A 90 3.03 19.81 -19.63
C VAL A 90 3.48 19.48 -18.22
N THR A 91 3.24 20.41 -17.30
CA THR A 91 3.57 20.27 -15.87
C THR A 91 2.35 20.20 -14.97
N THR A 92 1.21 20.72 -15.44
CA THR A 92 -0.03 20.84 -14.67
C THR A 92 -1.24 20.34 -15.46
N ILE A 93 -2.07 19.54 -14.81
CA ILE A 93 -3.38 19.11 -15.33
C ILE A 93 -4.46 19.56 -14.35
N GLY A 94 -5.39 20.38 -14.83
CA GLY A 94 -6.39 21.09 -14.02
C GLY A 94 -7.51 20.20 -13.48
N ARG A 95 -8.37 20.83 -12.68
CA ARG A 95 -9.54 20.21 -12.06
C ARG A 95 -10.44 19.59 -13.12
N GLN A 96 -10.77 18.30 -12.94
CA GLN A 96 -11.65 17.53 -13.82
C GLN A 96 -11.30 17.65 -15.31
N ALA A 97 -10.02 17.87 -15.65
CA ALA A 97 -9.55 18.05 -17.02
C ALA A 97 -10.01 16.92 -17.94
N PHE A 98 -10.00 15.66 -17.48
CA PHE A 98 -10.54 14.50 -18.20
C PHE A 98 -11.74 13.87 -17.50
N GLY A 99 -12.39 14.60 -16.58
CA GLY A 99 -13.50 14.03 -15.80
C GLY A 99 -14.62 13.55 -16.71
N ALA A 100 -15.13 12.36 -16.46
CA ALA A 100 -16.24 11.70 -17.14
C ALA A 100 -16.00 11.41 -18.63
N CYS A 101 -14.73 11.26 -19.06
CA CYS A 101 -14.37 10.72 -20.38
C CYS A 101 -14.56 9.20 -20.39
N SER A 102 -15.81 8.74 -20.58
CA SER A 102 -16.16 7.32 -20.44
C SER A 102 -15.56 6.39 -21.50
N SER A 103 -15.04 6.94 -22.60
CA SER A 103 -14.37 6.19 -23.67
C SER A 103 -12.85 6.24 -23.61
N LEU A 104 -12.28 7.00 -22.67
CA LEU A 104 -10.83 7.12 -22.53
C LEU A 104 -10.31 5.84 -21.89
N GLU A 105 -9.53 5.05 -22.64
CA GLU A 105 -9.11 3.72 -22.21
C GLU A 105 -7.75 3.72 -21.49
N GLN A 106 -6.85 4.60 -21.90
CA GLN A 106 -5.44 4.59 -21.50
C GLN A 106 -4.94 6.02 -21.39
N VAL A 107 -4.12 6.32 -20.37
CA VAL A 107 -3.47 7.62 -20.22
C VAL A 107 -2.04 7.43 -19.73
N VAL A 108 -1.09 8.12 -20.39
CA VAL A 108 0.30 8.20 -19.95
C VAL A 108 0.60 9.64 -19.54
N LEU A 109 0.85 9.84 -18.24
CA LEU A 109 1.33 11.12 -17.72
C LEU A 109 2.85 11.19 -17.86
N PRO A 110 3.41 12.16 -18.60
CA PRO A 110 4.85 12.32 -18.67
C PRO A 110 5.41 12.74 -17.30
N ASP A 111 6.66 12.36 -17.01
CA ASP A 111 7.35 12.69 -15.74
C ASP A 111 7.43 14.20 -15.46
N SER A 112 7.22 15.06 -16.48
CA SER A 112 7.12 16.52 -16.32
C SER A 112 5.89 16.95 -15.53
N VAL A 113 4.83 16.13 -15.49
CA VAL A 113 3.61 16.42 -14.71
C VAL A 113 3.91 16.28 -13.23
N THR A 114 3.85 17.39 -12.52
CA THR A 114 4.05 17.44 -11.06
C THR A 114 2.77 17.79 -10.32
N THR A 115 1.77 18.34 -11.01
CA THR A 115 0.54 18.86 -10.40
C THR A 115 -0.70 18.29 -11.07
N LEU A 116 -1.55 17.66 -10.29
CA LEU A 116 -2.88 17.19 -10.68
C LEU A 116 -3.95 17.96 -9.90
N GLY A 117 -4.99 18.41 -10.60
CA GLY A 117 -6.18 19.00 -10.01
C GLY A 117 -7.08 17.93 -9.39
N GLN A 118 -8.14 18.39 -8.71
CA GLN A 118 -9.17 17.49 -8.19
C GLN A 118 -9.91 16.78 -9.34
N GLY A 119 -10.09 15.47 -9.23
CA GLY A 119 -10.98 14.70 -10.09
C GLY A 119 -10.54 14.60 -11.54
N VAL A 120 -9.23 14.67 -11.82
CA VAL A 120 -8.68 14.69 -13.19
C VAL A 120 -9.27 13.58 -14.06
N PHE A 121 -9.43 12.35 -13.54
CA PHE A 121 -10.06 11.22 -14.24
C PHE A 121 -11.37 10.76 -13.60
N TYR A 122 -12.03 11.61 -12.80
CA TYR A 122 -13.30 11.29 -12.13
C TYR A 122 -14.30 10.70 -13.13
N GLY A 123 -14.79 9.49 -12.93
CA GLY A 123 -15.82 8.87 -13.77
C GLY A 123 -15.36 8.46 -15.17
N CYS A 124 -14.05 8.33 -15.42
CA CYS A 124 -13.53 7.69 -16.63
C CYS A 124 -13.79 6.17 -16.59
N SER A 125 -15.04 5.77 -16.78
CA SER A 125 -15.48 4.38 -16.64
C SER A 125 -14.84 3.41 -17.64
N GLY A 126 -14.28 3.90 -18.74
CA GLY A 126 -13.54 3.11 -19.72
C GLY A 126 -12.04 3.00 -19.44
N LEU A 127 -11.51 3.75 -18.47
CA LEU A 127 -10.07 3.77 -18.18
C LEU A 127 -9.65 2.43 -17.58
N THR A 128 -8.77 1.73 -18.29
CA THR A 128 -8.28 0.40 -17.92
C THR A 128 -6.84 0.42 -17.43
N ASP A 129 -6.04 1.40 -17.88
CA ASP A 129 -4.66 1.61 -17.43
C ASP A 129 -4.32 3.10 -17.35
N VAL A 130 -3.44 3.42 -16.41
CA VAL A 130 -2.88 4.76 -16.26
C VAL A 130 -1.42 4.64 -15.83
N THR A 131 -0.53 5.27 -16.59
CA THR A 131 0.86 5.47 -16.18
C THR A 131 0.97 6.84 -15.52
N LEU A 132 1.28 6.85 -14.23
CA LEU A 132 1.49 8.05 -13.43
C LEU A 132 2.92 8.58 -13.57
N SER A 133 3.07 9.92 -13.50
CA SER A 133 4.38 10.56 -13.40
C SER A 133 5.07 10.16 -12.10
N LYS A 134 6.35 9.80 -12.17
CA LYS A 134 7.12 9.42 -10.98
C LYS A 134 7.36 10.57 -9.99
N ASN A 135 7.15 11.81 -10.44
CA ASN A 135 7.39 13.03 -9.66
C ASN A 135 6.15 13.52 -8.90
N LEU A 136 5.03 12.78 -8.96
CA LEU A 136 3.86 13.08 -8.15
C LEU A 136 4.12 12.79 -6.67
N THR A 137 3.64 13.68 -5.81
CA THR A 137 3.75 13.56 -4.36
C THR A 137 2.42 13.19 -3.69
N SER A 138 1.31 13.25 -4.42
CA SER A 138 -0.03 12.92 -3.93
C SER A 138 -0.97 12.47 -5.04
N ILE A 139 -2.03 11.74 -4.65
CA ILE A 139 -3.20 11.48 -5.49
C ILE A 139 -4.32 12.39 -5.01
N PRO A 140 -4.72 13.43 -5.76
CA PRO A 140 -5.75 14.38 -5.33
C PRO A 140 -7.12 13.76 -5.11
N ARG A 141 -8.01 14.54 -4.49
CA ARG A 141 -9.43 14.20 -4.30
C ARG A 141 -10.08 13.80 -5.62
N ASP A 142 -10.91 12.77 -5.58
CA ASP A 142 -11.72 12.24 -6.69
C ASP A 142 -10.93 11.72 -7.91
N THR A 143 -9.60 11.64 -7.88
CA THR A 143 -8.77 11.48 -9.11
C THR A 143 -9.18 10.30 -9.98
N PHE A 144 -9.43 9.13 -9.39
CA PHE A 144 -9.87 7.89 -10.02
C PHE A 144 -11.23 7.41 -9.50
N ALA A 145 -12.01 8.28 -8.85
CA ALA A 145 -13.33 7.92 -8.39
C ALA A 145 -14.21 7.49 -9.58
N ALA A 146 -15.01 6.44 -9.41
CA ALA A 146 -15.86 5.85 -10.43
C ALA A 146 -15.13 5.41 -11.74
N CYS A 147 -13.81 5.18 -11.71
CA CYS A 147 -13.07 4.50 -12.77
C CYS A 147 -13.30 2.99 -12.68
N SER A 148 -14.51 2.53 -13.02
CA SER A 148 -14.96 1.16 -12.79
C SER A 148 -14.20 0.08 -13.56
N SER A 149 -13.49 0.45 -14.64
CA SER A 149 -12.66 -0.48 -15.43
C SER A 149 -11.19 -0.49 -15.02
N LEU A 150 -10.78 0.39 -14.11
CA LEU A 150 -9.39 0.47 -13.65
C LEU A 150 -9.15 -0.62 -12.60
N THR A 151 -8.56 -1.74 -13.02
CA THR A 151 -8.39 -2.94 -12.19
C THR A 151 -7.11 -2.95 -11.37
N GLY A 152 -6.13 -2.13 -11.74
CA GLY A 152 -4.87 -1.94 -11.05
C GLY A 152 -4.26 -0.58 -11.40
N VAL A 153 -3.38 -0.08 -10.52
CA VAL A 153 -2.59 1.13 -10.74
C VAL A 153 -1.28 1.00 -9.96
N THR A 154 -0.17 1.36 -10.58
CA THR A 154 1.13 1.47 -9.89
C THR A 154 1.29 2.89 -9.38
N LEU A 155 1.35 3.03 -8.04
CA LEU A 155 1.63 4.31 -7.41
C LEU A 155 3.15 4.58 -7.39
N PRO A 156 3.61 5.78 -7.78
CA PRO A 156 5.00 6.17 -7.62
C PRO A 156 5.48 6.14 -6.15
N ASP A 157 6.75 5.80 -5.93
CA ASP A 157 7.35 5.75 -4.59
C ASP A 157 7.32 7.09 -3.84
N GLY A 158 7.15 8.22 -4.53
CA GLY A 158 7.06 9.56 -3.93
C GLY A 158 5.68 9.94 -3.36
N ILE A 159 4.65 9.10 -3.54
CA ILE A 159 3.29 9.42 -3.10
C ILE A 159 3.17 9.39 -1.56
N THR A 160 2.88 10.54 -0.97
CA THR A 160 2.72 10.68 0.49
C THR A 160 1.27 10.69 0.94
N SER A 161 0.31 11.01 0.06
CA SER A 161 -1.10 11.13 0.42
C SER A 161 -2.05 10.68 -0.69
N ILE A 162 -3.12 10.00 -0.27
CA ILE A 162 -4.25 9.62 -1.11
C ILE A 162 -5.47 10.41 -0.63
N GLY A 163 -5.98 11.27 -1.51
CA GLY A 163 -7.02 12.25 -1.21
C GLY A 163 -8.42 11.67 -1.04
N TYR A 164 -9.36 12.54 -0.65
CA TYR A 164 -10.76 12.21 -0.45
C TYR A 164 -11.33 11.51 -1.68
N ASP A 165 -12.03 10.39 -1.49
CA ASP A 165 -12.67 9.64 -2.57
C ASP A 165 -11.73 9.24 -3.74
N ALA A 166 -10.39 9.32 -3.59
CA ALA A 166 -9.46 9.27 -4.72
C ALA A 166 -9.62 8.03 -5.61
N PHE A 167 -9.94 6.88 -5.03
CA PHE A 167 -10.23 5.62 -5.72
C PHE A 167 -11.66 5.13 -5.48
N SER A 168 -12.56 5.99 -4.97
CA SER A 168 -13.90 5.59 -4.56
C SER A 168 -14.70 5.03 -5.75
N GLY A 169 -15.16 3.78 -5.66
CA GLY A 169 -15.90 3.12 -6.75
C GLY A 169 -15.05 2.72 -7.95
N SER A 170 -13.71 2.68 -7.81
CA SER A 170 -12.82 2.14 -8.83
C SER A 170 -12.95 0.60 -8.94
N GLY A 171 -12.54 0.06 -10.08
CA GLY A 171 -12.54 -1.38 -10.36
C GLY A 171 -11.37 -2.15 -9.72
N LEU A 172 -10.63 -1.54 -8.80
CA LEU A 172 -9.38 -2.09 -8.28
C LEU A 172 -9.58 -3.47 -7.68
N THR A 173 -8.73 -4.41 -8.10
CA THR A 173 -8.66 -5.78 -7.57
C THR A 173 -7.57 -5.91 -6.50
N SER A 174 -6.51 -5.13 -6.65
CA SER A 174 -5.41 -4.98 -5.72
C SER A 174 -4.86 -3.56 -5.79
N LEU A 175 -4.21 -3.11 -4.71
CA LEU A 175 -3.49 -1.84 -4.67
C LEU A 175 -2.26 -2.00 -3.79
N THR A 176 -1.09 -1.68 -4.33
CA THR A 176 0.14 -1.60 -3.53
C THR A 176 0.36 -0.16 -3.12
N LEU A 177 0.35 0.10 -1.81
CA LEU A 177 0.65 1.40 -1.23
C LEU A 177 2.17 1.53 -0.99
N PRO A 178 2.84 2.56 -1.54
CA PRO A 178 4.23 2.84 -1.22
C PRO A 178 4.44 3.11 0.28
N ASN A 179 5.60 2.74 0.83
CA ASN A 179 5.97 2.99 2.23
C ASN A 179 6.14 4.49 2.56
N SER A 180 6.04 5.39 1.58
CA SER A 180 6.02 6.84 1.76
C SER A 180 4.62 7.38 2.07
N VAL A 181 3.55 6.60 1.87
CA VAL A 181 2.18 7.04 2.13
C VAL A 181 1.97 7.22 3.63
N THR A 182 1.58 8.43 4.04
CA THR A 182 1.28 8.76 5.44
C THR A 182 -0.21 8.95 5.70
N THR A 183 -0.99 9.20 4.64
CA THR A 183 -2.39 9.63 4.75
C THR A 183 -3.27 8.91 3.73
N LEU A 184 -4.29 8.21 4.21
CA LEU A 184 -5.47 7.81 3.44
C LEU A 184 -6.66 8.66 3.90
N ALA A 185 -7.14 9.57 3.07
CA ALA A 185 -8.25 10.45 3.44
C ALA A 185 -9.61 9.73 3.44
N ASN A 186 -10.66 10.45 3.87
CA ASN A 186 -12.01 9.87 3.97
C ASN A 186 -12.48 9.30 2.64
N SER A 187 -13.09 8.12 2.70
CA SER A 187 -13.60 7.38 1.54
C SER A 187 -12.59 7.12 0.42
N SER A 188 -11.28 7.27 0.67
CA SER A 188 -10.24 7.19 -0.36
C SER A 188 -10.27 5.90 -1.18
N LEU A 189 -10.70 4.78 -0.60
CA LEU A 189 -10.87 3.48 -1.24
C LEU A 189 -12.31 2.92 -1.06
N ALA A 190 -13.29 3.77 -0.74
CA ALA A 190 -14.67 3.32 -0.55
C ALA A 190 -15.24 2.70 -1.85
N ASN A 191 -16.16 1.76 -1.75
CA ASN A 191 -16.82 1.12 -2.89
C ASN A 191 -15.87 0.44 -3.90
N CYS A 192 -14.61 0.15 -3.55
CA CYS A 192 -13.72 -0.70 -4.35
C CYS A 192 -14.18 -2.16 -4.23
N LYS A 193 -15.32 -2.48 -4.87
CA LYS A 193 -16.05 -3.74 -4.64
C LYS A 193 -15.28 -4.98 -5.07
N SER A 194 -14.27 -4.85 -5.91
CA SER A 194 -13.42 -5.94 -6.39
C SER A 194 -12.12 -6.10 -5.59
N LEU A 195 -11.83 -5.20 -4.65
CA LEU A 195 -10.59 -5.24 -3.86
C LEU A 195 -10.67 -6.38 -2.86
N THR A 196 -9.77 -7.37 -2.98
CA THR A 196 -9.80 -8.60 -2.17
C THR A 196 -8.93 -8.53 -0.92
N SER A 197 -7.80 -7.83 -1.00
CA SER A 197 -6.88 -7.63 0.11
C SER A 197 -6.21 -6.26 0.02
N LEU A 198 -5.90 -5.66 1.17
CA LEU A 198 -5.12 -4.43 1.23
C LEU A 198 -4.11 -4.44 2.37
N TYR A 199 -2.88 -4.06 2.03
CA TYR A 199 -1.82 -3.78 2.97
C TYR A 199 -1.69 -2.25 3.15
N ILE A 200 -1.88 -1.76 4.37
CA ILE A 200 -1.71 -0.34 4.72
C ILE A 200 -0.38 -0.17 5.48
N PRO A 201 0.66 0.47 4.90
CA PRO A 201 1.99 0.52 5.49
C PRO A 201 2.02 1.27 6.83
N ASP A 202 2.97 0.93 7.71
CA ASP A 202 3.13 1.55 9.03
C ASP A 202 3.45 3.05 9.00
N SER A 203 3.89 3.56 7.84
CA SER A 203 4.03 4.99 7.57
C SER A 203 2.69 5.73 7.66
N VAL A 204 1.56 5.04 7.48
CA VAL A 204 0.22 5.64 7.55
C VAL A 204 -0.14 5.99 8.99
N THR A 205 -0.13 7.28 9.28
CA THR A 205 -0.52 7.84 10.57
C THR A 205 -1.97 8.36 10.58
N TYR A 206 -2.57 8.55 9.40
CA TYR A 206 -3.96 8.99 9.27
C TYR A 206 -4.76 8.05 8.36
N LEU A 207 -5.78 7.42 8.93
CA LEU A 207 -6.84 6.70 8.23
C LEU A 207 -8.14 7.48 8.35
N GLY A 208 -8.68 7.89 7.21
CA GLY A 208 -9.93 8.62 7.12
C GLY A 208 -11.16 7.73 7.38
N GLU A 209 -12.25 8.40 7.73
CA GLU A 209 -13.56 7.77 7.89
C GLU A 209 -14.03 7.17 6.56
N TRP A 210 -14.75 6.05 6.60
CA TRP A 210 -15.22 5.30 5.42
C TRP A 210 -14.15 4.84 4.42
N ALA A 211 -12.86 4.94 4.75
CA ALA A 211 -11.79 4.74 3.76
C ALA A 211 -11.89 3.40 3.02
N LEU A 212 -12.40 2.33 3.64
CA LEU A 212 -12.62 1.02 3.03
C LEU A 212 -14.08 0.57 3.05
N SER A 213 -15.03 1.49 3.25
CA SER A 213 -16.46 1.14 3.28
C SER A 213 -16.92 0.55 1.95
N ASN A 214 -17.83 -0.42 1.99
CA ASN A 214 -18.42 -1.10 0.84
C ASN A 214 -17.39 -1.80 -0.08
N CYS A 215 -16.20 -2.15 0.44
CA CYS A 215 -15.27 -3.06 -0.24
C CYS A 215 -15.77 -4.49 -0.07
N THR A 216 -16.82 -4.85 -0.81
CA THR A 216 -17.60 -6.07 -0.55
C THR A 216 -16.84 -7.37 -0.78
N SER A 217 -15.73 -7.35 -1.54
CA SER A 217 -14.88 -8.54 -1.75
C SER A 217 -13.65 -8.60 -0.83
N LEU A 218 -13.47 -7.61 0.06
CA LEU A 218 -12.30 -7.53 0.94
C LEU A 218 -12.38 -8.65 1.97
N THR A 219 -11.50 -9.64 1.88
CA THR A 219 -11.45 -10.79 2.82
C THR A 219 -10.44 -10.59 3.93
N SER A 220 -9.39 -9.81 3.67
CA SER A 220 -8.33 -9.50 4.62
C SER A 220 -7.82 -8.08 4.45
N VAL A 221 -7.44 -7.47 5.56
CA VAL A 221 -6.86 -6.13 5.59
C VAL A 221 -5.84 -6.06 6.70
N ARG A 222 -4.71 -5.43 6.39
CA ARG A 222 -3.69 -5.15 7.38
C ARG A 222 -3.70 -3.67 7.72
N LEU A 223 -4.01 -3.37 8.98
CA LEU A 223 -4.01 -2.02 9.53
C LEU A 223 -2.58 -1.58 9.94
N PRO A 224 -2.26 -0.28 9.85
CA PRO A 224 -0.96 0.26 10.25
C PRO A 224 -0.82 0.29 11.78
N ALA A 225 0.36 0.03 12.32
CA ALA A 225 0.60 -0.01 13.77
C ALA A 225 0.47 1.37 14.44
N GLY A 226 0.69 2.45 13.68
CA GLY A 226 0.73 3.82 14.20
C GLY A 226 -0.62 4.49 14.49
N ILE A 227 -1.76 3.86 14.18
CA ILE A 227 -3.07 4.47 14.43
C ILE A 227 -3.52 4.31 15.88
N THR A 228 -4.14 5.36 16.41
CA THR A 228 -4.67 5.39 17.79
C THR A 228 -6.18 5.17 17.89
N THR A 229 -6.86 5.20 16.74
CA THR A 229 -8.31 5.07 16.62
C THR A 229 -8.63 4.23 15.39
N LEU A 230 -9.57 3.31 15.52
CA LEU A 230 -10.20 2.66 14.38
C LEU A 230 -11.34 3.57 13.90
N PRO A 231 -11.21 4.23 12.73
CA PRO A 231 -12.09 5.34 12.33
C PRO A 231 -13.53 4.93 12.03
N MET A 232 -14.42 5.93 12.08
CA MET A 232 -15.84 5.78 11.76
C MET A 232 -16.05 5.02 10.45
N ARG A 233 -16.78 3.90 10.55
CA ARG A 233 -17.27 3.11 9.40
C ARG A 233 -16.17 2.67 8.43
N LEU A 234 -14.94 2.47 8.94
CA LEU A 234 -13.80 2.07 8.12
C LEU A 234 -14.12 0.87 7.23
N PHE A 235 -14.80 -0.15 7.78
CA PHE A 235 -15.16 -1.38 7.09
C PHE A 235 -16.68 -1.56 6.91
N GLU A 236 -17.46 -0.49 6.96
CA GLU A 236 -18.92 -0.60 6.80
C GLU A 236 -19.28 -1.38 5.52
N ASN A 237 -20.13 -2.41 5.60
CA ASN A 237 -20.50 -3.30 4.48
C ASN A 237 -19.31 -4.02 3.80
N CYS A 238 -18.19 -4.27 4.50
CA CYS A 238 -17.19 -5.24 4.05
C CYS A 238 -17.70 -6.66 4.31
N ILE A 239 -18.69 -7.08 3.53
CA ILE A 239 -19.46 -8.30 3.78
C ILE A 239 -18.66 -9.59 3.65
N SER A 240 -17.47 -9.57 3.03
CA SER A 240 -16.57 -10.73 2.90
C SER A 240 -15.40 -10.71 3.89
N LEU A 241 -15.26 -9.68 4.73
CA LEU A 241 -14.16 -9.59 5.69
C LEU A 241 -14.37 -10.65 6.77
N GLU A 242 -13.48 -11.63 6.86
CA GLU A 242 -13.64 -12.76 7.80
C GLU A 242 -12.92 -12.54 9.13
N THR A 243 -11.78 -11.87 9.09
CA THR A 243 -10.95 -11.63 10.27
C THR A 243 -10.41 -10.21 10.26
N CYS A 244 -10.23 -9.62 11.44
CA CYS A 244 -9.52 -8.35 11.57
C CYS A 244 -8.72 -8.28 12.87
N ILE A 245 -7.45 -7.89 12.78
CA ILE A 245 -6.58 -7.67 13.93
C ILE A 245 -6.47 -6.15 14.13
N ILE A 246 -6.92 -5.68 15.29
CA ILE A 246 -6.84 -4.26 15.66
C ILE A 246 -5.42 -3.95 16.19
N PRO A 247 -4.73 -2.93 15.66
CA PRO A 247 -3.37 -2.58 16.10
C PRO A 247 -3.29 -2.19 17.58
N SER A 248 -2.21 -2.57 18.26
CA SER A 248 -1.99 -2.36 19.70
C SER A 248 -1.97 -0.90 20.16
N GLY A 249 -1.88 0.06 19.24
CA GLY A 249 -1.98 1.49 19.53
C GLY A 249 -3.43 2.00 19.62
N VAL A 250 -4.41 1.23 19.15
CA VAL A 250 -5.81 1.66 19.08
C VAL A 250 -6.43 1.69 20.47
N THR A 251 -6.98 2.85 20.82
CA THR A 251 -7.68 3.10 22.11
C THR A 251 -9.19 3.20 21.95
N GLN A 252 -9.66 3.57 20.76
CA GLN A 252 -11.07 3.79 20.46
C GLN A 252 -11.46 3.12 19.15
N MET A 253 -12.60 2.43 19.13
CA MET A 253 -13.19 1.84 17.93
C MET A 253 -14.50 2.55 17.59
N GLN A 254 -14.56 3.23 16.45
CA GLN A 254 -15.71 4.05 16.04
C GLN A 254 -16.50 3.33 14.94
N ASP A 255 -17.57 2.62 15.28
CA ASP A 255 -18.59 2.09 14.35
C ASP A 255 -18.02 1.31 13.14
N ALA A 256 -16.84 0.71 13.31
CA ALA A 256 -15.96 0.38 12.18
C ALA A 256 -16.42 -0.85 11.38
N PHE A 257 -17.05 -1.84 12.02
CA PHE A 257 -17.41 -3.12 11.41
C PHE A 257 -18.90 -3.26 11.08
N ARG A 258 -19.63 -2.14 10.99
CA ARG A 258 -21.06 -2.15 10.68
C ARG A 258 -21.36 -3.00 9.42
N PHE A 259 -22.22 -4.00 9.56
CA PHE A 259 -22.59 -4.96 8.50
C PHE A 259 -21.43 -5.77 7.90
N CYS A 260 -20.36 -6.03 8.65
CA CYS A 260 -19.35 -7.04 8.29
C CYS A 260 -19.92 -8.44 8.52
N ARG A 261 -20.84 -8.87 7.65
CA ARG A 261 -21.66 -10.08 7.84
C ARG A 261 -20.89 -11.40 7.84
N SER A 262 -19.68 -11.44 7.28
CA SER A 262 -18.82 -12.63 7.31
C SER A 262 -17.71 -12.55 8.37
N LEU A 263 -17.65 -11.49 9.18
CA LEU A 263 -16.62 -11.35 10.21
C LEU A 263 -16.84 -12.46 11.25
N LYS A 264 -15.93 -13.43 11.30
CA LYS A 264 -15.94 -14.57 12.22
C LYS A 264 -15.15 -14.27 13.48
N THR A 265 -14.00 -13.62 13.31
CA THR A 265 -13.07 -13.36 14.41
C THR A 265 -12.56 -11.92 14.39
N VAL A 266 -12.46 -11.29 15.56
CA VAL A 266 -11.76 -10.01 15.72
C VAL A 266 -10.79 -10.08 16.90
N THR A 267 -9.57 -9.59 16.71
CA THR A 267 -8.59 -9.43 17.79
C THR A 267 -8.55 -7.98 18.22
N ILE A 268 -8.90 -7.72 19.48
CA ILE A 268 -8.99 -6.41 20.10
C ILE A 268 -7.86 -6.28 21.13
N PRO A 269 -6.94 -5.31 21.03
CA PRO A 269 -5.84 -5.16 21.96
C PRO A 269 -6.30 -4.60 23.29
N VAL A 270 -5.52 -4.85 24.34
CA VAL A 270 -5.76 -4.34 25.70
C VAL A 270 -5.81 -2.81 25.80
N SER A 271 -5.24 -2.11 24.82
CA SER A 271 -5.25 -0.65 24.72
C SER A 271 -6.64 -0.06 24.46
N VAL A 272 -7.59 -0.85 23.93
CA VAL A 272 -8.94 -0.38 23.66
C VAL A 272 -9.68 -0.12 24.97
N THR A 273 -10.08 1.14 25.16
CA THR A 273 -10.87 1.61 26.31
C THR A 273 -12.29 2.02 25.93
N GLN A 274 -12.58 2.17 24.63
CA GLN A 274 -13.90 2.56 24.14
C GLN A 274 -14.26 1.84 22.84
N ILE A 275 -15.47 1.28 22.80
CA ILE A 275 -16.10 0.69 21.62
C ILE A 275 -17.42 1.44 21.39
N ALA A 276 -17.50 2.19 20.30
CA ALA A 276 -18.64 3.06 20.00
C ALA A 276 -19.91 2.27 19.61
N SER A 277 -21.03 2.99 19.52
CA SER A 277 -22.34 2.39 19.27
C SER A 277 -22.49 1.94 17.82
N SER A 278 -22.79 0.68 17.56
CA SER A 278 -22.84 0.08 16.22
C SER A 278 -21.50 -0.36 15.63
N THR A 279 -20.43 -0.46 16.44
CA THR A 279 -19.15 -1.03 16.01
C THR A 279 -19.31 -2.42 15.42
N PHE A 280 -20.11 -3.27 16.05
CA PHE A 280 -20.40 -4.64 15.61
C PHE A 280 -21.86 -4.84 15.16
N TYR A 281 -22.56 -3.76 14.78
CA TYR A 281 -23.95 -3.84 14.31
C TYR A 281 -24.04 -4.69 13.04
N GLY A 282 -24.91 -5.70 13.02
CA GLY A 282 -25.07 -6.62 11.89
C GLY A 282 -23.82 -7.46 11.55
N CYS A 283 -22.94 -7.70 12.53
CA CYS A 283 -21.87 -8.70 12.45
C CYS A 283 -22.43 -10.08 12.80
N ASP A 284 -23.32 -10.61 11.95
CA ASP A 284 -24.15 -11.80 12.25
C ASP A 284 -23.36 -13.12 12.32
N SER A 285 -22.10 -13.14 11.86
CA SER A 285 -21.23 -14.33 11.86
C SER A 285 -20.12 -14.27 12.92
N LEU A 286 -20.12 -13.26 13.80
CA LEU A 286 -19.03 -13.05 14.76
C LEU A 286 -19.10 -14.09 15.87
N THR A 287 -18.29 -15.14 15.75
CA THR A 287 -18.28 -16.25 16.71
C THR A 287 -17.28 -16.04 17.83
N ASP A 288 -16.15 -15.37 17.56
CA ASP A 288 -15.04 -15.28 18.51
C ASP A 288 -14.45 -13.87 18.55
N VAL A 289 -14.26 -13.36 19.76
CA VAL A 289 -13.59 -12.08 20.04
C VAL A 289 -12.40 -12.37 20.93
N TYR A 290 -11.20 -12.12 20.41
CA TYR A 290 -9.95 -12.29 21.15
C TYR A 290 -9.54 -10.95 21.73
N TYR A 291 -9.67 -10.78 23.04
CA TYR A 291 -9.26 -9.59 23.75
C TYR A 291 -7.89 -9.79 24.39
N GLY A 292 -6.94 -8.90 24.06
CA GLY A 292 -5.56 -8.94 24.57
C GLY A 292 -5.41 -8.65 26.07
N GLY A 293 -6.51 -8.40 26.79
CA GLY A 293 -6.52 -8.14 28.23
C GLY A 293 -7.31 -9.18 29.02
N THR A 294 -7.43 -8.92 30.32
CA THR A 294 -8.22 -9.73 31.25
C THR A 294 -9.72 -9.44 31.15
N ALA A 295 -10.56 -10.34 31.68
CA ALA A 295 -12.00 -10.12 31.80
C ALA A 295 -12.37 -8.84 32.58
N LEU A 296 -11.57 -8.47 33.60
CA LEU A 296 -11.76 -7.24 34.35
C LEU A 296 -11.54 -6.01 33.46
N GLN A 297 -10.47 -5.99 32.66
CA GLN A 297 -10.18 -4.90 31.73
C GLN A 297 -11.27 -4.78 30.65
N TRP A 298 -11.76 -5.91 30.13
CA TRP A 298 -12.89 -5.91 29.20
C TRP A 298 -14.15 -5.29 29.81
N SER A 299 -14.47 -5.63 31.06
CA SER A 299 -15.63 -5.06 31.77
C SER A 299 -15.53 -3.55 32.03
N GLN A 300 -14.33 -2.96 31.86
CA GLN A 300 -14.06 -1.54 32.02
C GLN A 300 -14.12 -0.75 30.70
N ILE A 301 -14.25 -1.44 29.56
CA ILE A 301 -14.40 -0.77 28.26
C ILE A 301 -15.72 -0.01 28.23
N GLU A 302 -15.68 1.26 27.83
CA GLU A 302 -16.87 2.05 27.54
C GLU A 302 -17.55 1.49 26.28
N MET A 303 -18.62 0.71 26.47
CA MET A 303 -19.35 0.04 25.40
C MET A 303 -20.60 0.84 25.00
N GLY A 304 -20.65 1.27 23.74
CA GLY A 304 -21.84 1.86 23.11
C GLY A 304 -22.93 0.82 22.84
N GLY A 305 -24.14 1.29 22.51
CA GLY A 305 -25.27 0.43 22.15
C GLY A 305 -25.14 -0.21 20.76
N LEU A 306 -26.08 -1.05 20.37
CA LEU A 306 -26.16 -1.65 19.02
C LEU A 306 -24.90 -2.45 18.62
N ASN A 307 -24.27 -3.12 19.59
CA ASN A 307 -23.15 -4.04 19.35
C ASN A 307 -23.60 -5.50 19.45
N GLU A 308 -24.80 -5.82 18.94
CA GLU A 308 -25.41 -7.15 19.07
C GLU A 308 -24.61 -8.27 18.41
N GLY A 309 -23.66 -7.95 17.51
CA GLY A 309 -22.67 -8.89 17.04
C GLY A 309 -21.84 -9.52 18.17
N LEU A 310 -21.70 -8.84 19.32
CA LEU A 310 -21.01 -9.36 20.50
C LEU A 310 -21.89 -10.29 21.35
N ASP A 311 -23.22 -10.23 21.24
CA ASP A 311 -24.14 -10.94 22.15
C ASP A 311 -24.02 -12.47 22.05
N HIS A 312 -23.57 -12.96 20.90
CA HIS A 312 -23.39 -14.39 20.60
C HIS A 312 -21.93 -14.81 20.46
N ALA A 313 -21.00 -13.85 20.49
CA ALA A 313 -19.58 -14.12 20.34
C ALA A 313 -19.00 -14.67 21.65
N THR A 314 -18.12 -15.66 21.54
CA THR A 314 -17.30 -16.13 22.66
C THR A 314 -16.16 -15.15 22.88
N LEU A 315 -16.04 -14.62 24.10
CA LEU A 315 -14.92 -13.78 24.49
C LEU A 315 -13.76 -14.65 24.98
N HIS A 316 -12.63 -14.54 24.29
CA HIS A 316 -11.36 -15.13 24.67
C HIS A 316 -10.48 -14.05 25.28
N PHE A 317 -10.04 -14.27 26.52
CA PHE A 317 -9.12 -13.36 27.19
C PHE A 317 -7.69 -13.86 27.01
N ALA A 318 -6.76 -12.93 26.87
CA ALA A 318 -5.34 -13.24 26.82
C ALA A 318 -4.91 -14.03 28.05
N GLU A 319 -4.52 -15.28 27.83
CA GLU A 319 -3.75 -16.07 28.77
C GLU A 319 -2.29 -16.05 28.32
N LEU A 320 -1.37 -16.15 29.28
CA LEU A 320 0.03 -16.27 28.95
C LEU A 320 0.29 -17.61 28.27
N VAL A 321 0.99 -17.57 27.13
CA VAL A 321 1.51 -18.79 26.51
C VAL A 321 2.47 -19.45 27.51
N ALA A 322 2.30 -20.75 27.75
CA ALA A 322 2.96 -21.45 28.85
C ALA A 322 4.49 -21.28 28.78
N GLY A 323 5.05 -20.64 29.80
CA GLY A 323 6.49 -20.38 29.91
C GLY A 323 6.93 -18.96 29.51
N PHE A 324 6.03 -18.10 28.99
CA PHE A 324 6.36 -16.72 28.66
C PHE A 324 5.46 -15.70 29.37
N THR A 325 6.01 -14.54 29.71
CA THR A 325 5.28 -13.40 30.31
C THR A 325 4.91 -12.33 29.29
N ASP A 326 5.43 -12.43 28.07
CA ASP A 326 5.34 -11.44 27.00
C ASP A 326 4.76 -12.01 25.69
N VAL A 327 4.07 -13.16 25.79
CA VAL A 327 3.31 -13.77 24.70
C VAL A 327 1.96 -14.20 25.26
N THR A 328 0.89 -13.76 24.60
CA THR A 328 -0.49 -14.03 24.99
C THR A 328 -1.21 -14.85 23.93
N THR A 329 -2.22 -15.62 24.32
CA THR A 329 -3.07 -16.39 23.39
C THR A 329 -3.83 -15.54 22.36
N GLY A 330 -3.88 -14.21 22.55
CA GLY A 330 -4.45 -13.28 21.58
C GLY A 330 -3.48 -12.78 20.50
N ASP A 331 -2.17 -13.07 20.64
CA ASP A 331 -1.18 -12.70 19.64
C ASP A 331 -1.30 -13.58 18.38
N TYR A 332 -1.18 -13.02 17.18
CA TYR A 332 -1.26 -13.80 15.92
C TYR A 332 -0.19 -14.89 15.80
N TYR A 333 0.91 -14.74 16.55
CA TYR A 333 2.02 -15.69 16.63
C TYR A 333 1.95 -16.61 17.86
N ALA A 334 0.90 -16.54 18.68
CA ALA A 334 0.80 -17.31 19.92
C ALA A 334 0.96 -18.82 19.69
N ASP A 335 0.21 -19.38 18.74
CA ASP A 335 0.28 -20.80 18.37
C ASP A 335 1.65 -21.17 17.82
N ALA A 336 2.24 -20.29 17.00
CA ALA A 336 3.57 -20.50 16.45
C ALA A 336 4.64 -20.51 17.56
N VAL A 337 4.53 -19.63 18.55
CA VAL A 337 5.42 -19.63 19.72
C VAL A 337 5.22 -20.88 20.57
N GLN A 338 3.97 -21.28 20.82
CA GLN A 338 3.67 -22.50 21.57
C GLN A 338 4.22 -23.75 20.87
N TRP A 339 4.07 -23.83 19.55
CA TRP A 339 4.69 -24.87 18.71
C TRP A 339 6.21 -24.84 18.82
N ALA A 340 6.83 -23.66 18.71
CA ALA A 340 8.28 -23.51 18.76
C ALA A 340 8.86 -23.94 20.11
N VAL A 341 8.15 -23.69 21.22
CA VAL A 341 8.52 -24.20 22.55
C VAL A 341 8.41 -25.73 22.60
N ASN A 342 7.29 -26.29 22.14
CA ASN A 342 7.05 -27.73 22.16
C ASN A 342 8.09 -28.50 21.33
N GLN A 343 8.50 -27.94 20.19
CA GLN A 343 9.52 -28.49 19.31
C GLN A 343 10.96 -28.11 19.72
N LYS A 344 11.13 -27.36 20.82
CA LYS A 344 12.44 -26.86 21.31
C LYS A 344 13.20 -26.02 20.27
N VAL A 345 12.48 -25.35 19.37
CA VAL A 345 13.02 -24.37 18.41
C VAL A 345 13.55 -23.15 19.16
N THR A 346 12.85 -22.72 20.21
CA THR A 346 13.25 -21.59 21.04
C THR A 346 12.94 -21.84 22.51
N THR A 347 13.72 -21.22 23.38
CA THR A 347 13.47 -21.12 24.83
C THR A 347 13.22 -19.67 25.26
N GLY A 348 13.07 -18.76 24.29
CA GLY A 348 13.02 -17.32 24.53
C GLY A 348 14.40 -16.66 24.67
N THR A 349 14.38 -15.37 24.99
CA THR A 349 15.54 -14.50 25.28
C THR A 349 15.89 -14.45 26.77
N GLY A 350 14.98 -14.92 27.63
CA GLY A 350 15.18 -15.05 29.08
C GLY A 350 14.38 -16.24 29.63
N ALA A 351 14.43 -16.44 30.96
CA ALA A 351 13.78 -17.58 31.61
C ALA A 351 12.30 -17.70 31.23
N ASN A 352 11.60 -16.56 31.18
CA ASN A 352 10.17 -16.51 30.85
C ASN A 352 9.87 -15.40 29.81
N THR A 353 10.78 -15.08 28.90
CA THR A 353 10.61 -13.96 27.96
C THR A 353 10.96 -14.40 26.54
N PHE A 354 10.09 -14.14 25.57
CA PHE A 354 10.29 -14.47 24.16
C PHE A 354 10.86 -13.30 23.33
N SER A 355 10.48 -12.08 23.69
CA SER A 355 10.75 -10.80 23.01
C SER A 355 10.24 -10.75 21.56
N PRO A 356 8.92 -10.86 21.34
CA PRO A 356 8.34 -11.04 20.01
C PRO A 356 8.67 -9.93 19.00
N ALA A 357 8.68 -8.67 19.46
CA ALA A 357 8.91 -7.49 18.62
C ALA A 357 10.39 -7.19 18.34
N ASN A 358 11.33 -7.84 19.03
CA ASN A 358 12.75 -7.61 18.77
C ASN A 358 13.09 -8.10 17.38
N SER A 359 13.90 -7.33 16.64
CA SER A 359 14.45 -7.80 15.37
C SER A 359 15.28 -9.06 15.61
N VAL A 360 15.06 -10.07 14.77
CA VAL A 360 15.82 -11.32 14.83
C VAL A 360 17.26 -11.05 14.37
N THR A 361 18.22 -11.57 15.11
CA THR A 361 19.63 -11.56 14.68
C THR A 361 19.93 -12.72 13.74
N ARG A 362 21.02 -12.61 12.97
CA ARG A 362 21.51 -13.70 12.12
C ARG A 362 21.73 -15.01 12.87
N ALA A 363 22.38 -14.96 14.02
CA ALA A 363 22.64 -16.14 14.84
C ALA A 363 21.35 -16.83 15.30
N GLU A 364 20.34 -16.03 15.68
CA GLU A 364 19.05 -16.55 16.11
C GLU A 364 18.26 -17.18 14.97
N ALA A 365 18.22 -16.53 13.81
CA ALA A 365 17.49 -17.04 12.64
C ALA A 365 18.02 -18.42 12.20
N VAL A 366 19.33 -18.59 12.07
CA VAL A 366 19.91 -19.90 11.71
C VAL A 366 19.75 -20.93 12.82
N THR A 367 19.76 -20.50 14.08
CA THR A 367 19.50 -21.40 15.22
C THR A 367 18.07 -21.92 15.21
N PHE A 368 17.08 -21.07 14.92
CA PHE A 368 15.68 -21.48 14.80
C PHE A 368 15.51 -22.50 13.67
N LEU A 369 16.09 -22.25 12.50
CA LEU A 369 16.07 -23.18 11.36
C LEU A 369 16.71 -24.52 11.71
N TRP A 370 17.91 -24.49 12.29
CA TRP A 370 18.64 -25.70 12.67
C TRP A 370 17.89 -26.56 13.69
N ARG A 371 17.29 -25.94 14.70
CA ARG A 371 16.49 -26.65 15.70
C ARG A 371 15.19 -27.19 15.11
N ALA A 372 14.53 -26.42 14.25
CA ALA A 372 13.34 -26.88 13.52
C ALA A 372 13.65 -28.08 12.61
N ALA A 373 14.87 -28.18 12.08
CA ALA A 373 15.37 -29.33 11.33
C ALA A 373 15.80 -30.53 12.22
N GLY A 374 15.57 -30.48 13.54
CA GLY A 374 15.92 -31.55 14.48
C GLY A 374 17.36 -31.49 15.00
N SER A 375 18.03 -30.35 14.89
CA SER A 375 19.40 -30.12 15.36
C SER A 375 20.44 -31.12 14.81
N PRO A 376 20.51 -31.32 13.47
CA PRO A 376 21.49 -32.23 12.86
C PRO A 376 22.92 -31.81 13.19
N ALA A 377 23.80 -32.78 13.47
CA ALA A 377 25.20 -32.50 13.69
C ALA A 377 25.86 -31.99 12.39
N PRO A 378 26.61 -30.87 12.41
CA PRO A 378 27.37 -30.43 11.26
C PRO A 378 28.47 -31.44 10.91
N ALA A 379 28.82 -31.53 9.62
CA ALA A 379 29.87 -32.42 9.13
C ALA A 379 31.27 -31.94 9.54
N SER A 380 31.46 -30.62 9.63
CA SER A 380 32.68 -29.97 10.10
C SER A 380 32.61 -29.71 11.61
N SER A 381 33.75 -29.81 12.29
CA SER A 381 33.92 -29.32 13.66
C SER A 381 34.58 -27.94 13.73
N ALA A 382 34.88 -27.33 12.58
CA ALA A 382 35.53 -26.04 12.46
C ALA A 382 34.63 -25.06 11.70
N SER A 383 34.43 -23.88 12.29
CA SER A 383 33.70 -22.78 11.66
C SER A 383 34.43 -22.26 10.41
N PRO A 384 33.72 -22.01 9.30
CA PRO A 384 34.26 -21.28 8.17
C PRO A 384 34.35 -19.76 8.41
N PHE A 385 33.79 -19.27 9.53
CA PHE A 385 33.75 -17.85 9.89
C PHE A 385 34.65 -17.53 11.07
N THR A 386 35.41 -16.44 10.93
CA THR A 386 36.44 -15.97 11.88
C THR A 386 35.88 -15.38 13.17
N ASP A 387 34.63 -14.93 13.16
CA ASP A 387 33.90 -14.36 14.31
C ASP A 387 33.04 -15.40 15.06
N VAL A 388 33.07 -16.66 14.61
CA VAL A 388 32.34 -17.79 15.22
C VAL A 388 33.36 -18.74 15.83
N THR A 389 33.86 -18.37 17.01
CA THR A 389 35.05 -19.00 17.61
C THR A 389 34.77 -19.87 18.83
N ASP A 390 33.59 -19.78 19.44
CA ASP A 390 33.23 -20.51 20.66
C ASP A 390 32.36 -21.73 20.37
N PRO A 391 32.90 -22.97 20.41
CA PRO A 391 32.13 -24.19 20.15
C PRO A 391 31.03 -24.48 21.18
N SER A 392 31.06 -23.81 22.34
CA SER A 392 30.03 -23.95 23.36
C SER A 392 28.84 -23.00 23.17
N ALA A 393 28.96 -22.03 22.26
CA ALA A 393 27.90 -21.07 21.98
C ALA A 393 26.67 -21.76 21.35
N TYR A 394 25.48 -21.31 21.74
CA TYR A 394 24.21 -21.92 21.32
C TYR A 394 24.01 -21.94 19.79
N TYR A 395 24.64 -21.01 19.08
CA TYR A 395 24.53 -20.86 17.63
C TYR A 395 25.61 -21.61 16.86
N TYR A 396 26.68 -22.11 17.52
CA TYR A 396 27.88 -22.59 16.82
C TYR A 396 27.56 -23.67 15.79
N ASN A 397 26.95 -24.77 16.24
CA ASN A 397 26.57 -25.87 15.34
C ASN A 397 25.53 -25.45 14.29
N ALA A 398 24.62 -24.53 14.63
CA ALA A 398 23.62 -24.02 13.70
C ALA A 398 24.26 -23.22 12.55
N VAL A 399 25.26 -22.40 12.85
CA VAL A 399 26.02 -21.64 11.84
C VAL A 399 26.78 -22.58 10.90
N LEU A 400 27.48 -23.58 11.45
CA LEU A 400 28.21 -24.56 10.63
C LEU A 400 27.25 -25.33 9.73
N TRP A 401 26.15 -25.84 10.29
CA TRP A 401 25.12 -26.54 9.52
C TRP A 401 24.52 -25.65 8.42
N ALA A 402 24.17 -24.39 8.74
CA ALA A 402 23.58 -23.49 7.76
C ALA A 402 24.54 -23.16 6.61
N ALA A 403 25.84 -23.05 6.88
CA ALA A 403 26.86 -22.88 5.86
C ALA A 403 27.02 -24.14 4.99
N GLU A 404 27.03 -25.33 5.60
CA GLU A 404 27.13 -26.62 4.90
C GLU A 404 25.93 -26.89 3.98
N GLN A 405 24.73 -26.52 4.42
CA GLN A 405 23.49 -26.66 3.64
C GLN A 405 23.32 -25.55 2.59
N GLY A 406 24.22 -24.56 2.55
CA GLY A 406 24.10 -23.44 1.62
C GLY A 406 22.94 -22.49 1.92
N ILE A 407 22.42 -22.49 3.16
CA ILE A 407 21.35 -21.58 3.59
C ILE A 407 21.89 -20.14 3.61
N THR A 408 23.12 -19.95 4.09
CA THR A 408 23.80 -18.65 4.15
C THR A 408 25.33 -18.79 4.05
N GLY A 409 25.99 -17.81 3.44
CA GLY A 409 27.45 -17.77 3.22
C GLY A 409 28.20 -16.69 4.01
N GLY A 410 27.56 -16.02 4.99
CA GLY A 410 28.14 -14.90 5.73
C GLY A 410 28.07 -13.54 5.02
N VAL A 411 28.66 -12.50 5.60
CA VAL A 411 28.57 -11.10 5.12
C VAL A 411 29.82 -10.61 4.38
N GLY A 412 30.75 -11.51 4.07
CA GLY A 412 32.06 -11.20 3.47
C GLY A 412 33.19 -11.10 4.51
N GLY A 413 34.43 -11.03 4.04
CA GLY A 413 35.62 -10.94 4.91
C GLY A 413 35.87 -12.16 5.81
N GLY A 414 35.19 -13.29 5.55
CA GLY A 414 35.22 -14.46 6.42
C GLY A 414 34.43 -14.27 7.71
N MET A 415 33.47 -13.34 7.75
CA MET A 415 32.62 -13.08 8.92
C MET A 415 31.18 -13.56 8.69
N PHE A 416 30.54 -14.00 9.78
CA PHE A 416 29.12 -14.33 9.81
C PHE A 416 28.24 -13.16 10.24
N ASP A 417 28.76 -12.26 11.09
CA ASP A 417 28.06 -11.15 11.75
C ASP A 417 26.87 -11.61 12.60
N LEU A 418 27.18 -12.28 13.71
CA LEU A 418 26.20 -12.92 14.60
C LEU A 418 25.06 -11.98 15.06
N SER A 419 25.35 -10.70 15.25
CA SER A 419 24.44 -9.73 15.85
C SER A 419 23.62 -8.91 14.86
N SER A 420 23.89 -8.98 13.55
CA SER A 420 23.16 -8.16 12.60
C SER A 420 21.68 -8.54 12.55
N SER A 421 20.80 -7.54 12.63
CA SER A 421 19.38 -7.72 12.38
C SER A 421 19.14 -8.11 10.93
N LEU A 422 18.23 -9.07 10.72
CA LEU A 422 17.85 -9.49 9.38
C LEU A 422 16.57 -8.80 8.91
N SER A 423 16.52 -8.43 7.64
CA SER A 423 15.30 -8.02 6.97
C SER A 423 14.46 -9.22 6.53
N TYR A 424 13.19 -8.97 6.22
CA TYR A 424 12.26 -9.99 5.78
C TYR A 424 12.71 -10.76 4.54
N ASP A 425 13.26 -10.08 3.54
CA ASP A 425 13.78 -10.73 2.34
C ASP A 425 14.95 -11.68 2.63
N GLN A 426 15.83 -11.34 3.58
CA GLN A 426 16.90 -12.21 4.04
C GLN A 426 16.33 -13.42 4.77
N ILE A 427 15.34 -13.23 5.65
CA ILE A 427 14.64 -14.33 6.34
C ILE A 427 13.94 -15.25 5.34
N PHE A 428 13.20 -14.72 4.36
CA PHE A 428 12.57 -15.55 3.33
C PHE A 428 13.58 -16.27 2.46
N THR A 429 14.72 -15.65 2.17
CA THR A 429 15.81 -16.32 1.47
C THR A 429 16.35 -17.51 2.27
N PHE A 430 16.50 -17.36 3.60
CA PHE A 430 16.95 -18.45 4.46
C PHE A 430 15.92 -19.57 4.53
N LEU A 431 14.63 -19.24 4.72
CA LEU A 431 13.52 -20.20 4.74
C LEU A 431 13.38 -20.97 3.42
N CYS A 432 13.49 -20.26 2.30
CA CYS A 432 13.42 -20.82 0.94
C CYS A 432 14.54 -21.84 0.72
N ARG A 433 15.79 -21.47 1.05
CA ARG A 433 16.94 -22.38 0.92
C ARG A 433 16.86 -23.57 1.88
N ALA A 434 16.41 -23.35 3.12
CA ALA A 434 16.19 -24.43 4.08
C ALA A 434 15.09 -25.40 3.63
N ALA A 435 14.14 -24.95 2.80
CA ALA A 435 13.13 -25.80 2.16
C ALA A 435 13.68 -26.67 1.02
N GLY A 436 14.95 -26.47 0.62
CA GLY A 436 15.54 -27.08 -0.58
C GLY A 436 15.18 -26.36 -1.88
N GLU A 437 14.56 -25.19 -1.81
CA GLU A 437 14.14 -24.40 -2.97
C GLU A 437 15.26 -23.49 -3.48
N SER A 438 15.25 -23.22 -4.78
CA SER A 438 16.32 -22.51 -5.47
C SER A 438 16.15 -20.99 -5.42
N ALA A 439 16.68 -20.32 -4.40
CA ALA A 439 16.89 -18.87 -4.40
C ALA A 439 18.32 -18.53 -4.86
N THR A 440 18.49 -18.30 -6.17
CA THR A 440 19.79 -17.88 -6.76
C THR A 440 20.13 -16.42 -6.39
N GLY A 441 21.42 -16.11 -6.20
CA GLY A 441 21.93 -14.76 -5.90
C GLY A 441 22.43 -14.56 -4.46
N ASP A 442 22.74 -13.30 -4.11
CA ASP A 442 23.13 -12.84 -2.76
C ASP A 442 22.04 -13.17 -1.70
N GLU A 443 22.23 -12.81 -0.43
CA GLU A 443 21.25 -13.07 0.64
C GLU A 443 19.91 -12.33 0.50
N TRP A 444 19.71 -11.60 -0.60
CA TRP A 444 18.44 -11.06 -1.05
C TRP A 444 17.98 -11.78 -2.31
N SER A 445 16.76 -12.32 -2.28
CA SER A 445 16.12 -12.84 -3.49
C SER A 445 14.67 -12.39 -3.57
N ALA A 446 14.33 -11.56 -4.56
CA ALA A 446 12.94 -11.28 -4.91
C ALA A 446 12.16 -12.57 -5.22
N ALA A 447 12.85 -13.60 -5.73
CA ALA A 447 12.28 -14.92 -5.94
C ALA A 447 11.91 -15.60 -4.61
N ALA A 448 12.71 -15.43 -3.54
CA ALA A 448 12.38 -15.96 -2.22
C ALA A 448 11.19 -15.23 -1.58
N VAL A 449 11.06 -13.92 -1.78
CA VAL A 449 9.88 -13.16 -1.33
C VAL A 449 8.62 -13.67 -2.06
N ASN A 450 8.69 -13.82 -3.38
CA ASN A 450 7.57 -14.36 -4.17
C ASN A 450 7.24 -15.81 -3.77
N TRP A 451 8.25 -16.63 -3.51
CA TRP A 451 8.09 -17.99 -3.00
C TRP A 451 7.33 -17.98 -1.67
N ALA A 452 7.79 -17.20 -0.68
CA ALA A 452 7.15 -17.13 0.63
C ALA A 452 5.69 -16.69 0.55
N GLN A 453 5.39 -15.71 -0.32
CA GLN A 453 4.01 -15.28 -0.60
C GLN A 453 3.19 -16.41 -1.23
N SER A 454 3.72 -17.08 -2.26
CA SER A 454 3.03 -18.16 -2.96
C SER A 454 2.81 -19.42 -2.12
N SER A 455 3.67 -19.66 -1.13
CA SER A 455 3.57 -20.76 -0.17
C SER A 455 2.70 -20.43 1.06
N GLY A 456 2.09 -19.24 1.10
CA GLY A 456 1.21 -18.82 2.19
C GLY A 456 1.93 -18.51 3.51
N LEU A 457 3.27 -18.44 3.51
CA LEU A 457 4.06 -18.18 4.73
C LEU A 457 3.86 -16.77 5.26
N THR A 458 3.50 -15.85 4.37
CA THR A 458 3.31 -14.44 4.69
C THR A 458 1.84 -14.07 4.92
N GLU A 459 0.93 -15.05 4.91
CA GLU A 459 -0.49 -14.82 5.23
C GLU A 459 -0.62 -14.24 6.63
N GLY A 460 -1.32 -13.12 6.78
CA GLY A 460 -1.48 -12.43 8.07
C GLY A 460 -0.22 -11.69 8.55
N LEU A 461 0.93 -11.83 7.88
CA LEU A 461 2.14 -11.09 8.23
C LEU A 461 2.17 -9.69 7.62
N ASN A 462 2.75 -8.78 8.39
CA ASN A 462 3.04 -7.43 7.99
C ASN A 462 4.51 -7.29 7.61
N PHE A 463 4.84 -7.29 6.31
CA PHE A 463 6.23 -7.09 5.90
C PHE A 463 6.43 -6.20 4.68
N SER A 464 7.56 -5.48 4.70
CA SER A 464 8.21 -5.02 3.48
C SER A 464 9.56 -5.73 3.37
N ALA A 465 9.96 -6.07 2.15
CA ALA A 465 11.15 -6.90 1.90
C ALA A 465 12.38 -6.42 2.67
N LYS A 466 12.59 -5.10 2.78
CA LYS A 466 13.78 -4.49 3.42
C LYS A 466 13.60 -4.09 4.88
N ALA A 467 12.42 -4.28 5.47
CA ALA A 467 12.22 -4.00 6.90
C ALA A 467 12.82 -5.11 7.76
N ASN A 468 13.32 -4.74 8.95
CA ASN A 468 13.78 -5.70 9.95
C ASN A 468 12.65 -6.68 10.31
N CYS A 469 12.96 -7.96 10.34
CA CYS A 469 12.02 -9.03 10.64
C CYS A 469 11.97 -9.28 12.16
N PRO A 470 10.82 -9.11 12.82
CA PRO A 470 10.63 -9.49 14.22
C PRO A 470 10.82 -10.99 14.46
N ARG A 471 11.27 -11.35 15.68
CA ARG A 471 11.41 -12.75 16.10
C ARG A 471 10.11 -13.54 15.99
N ALA A 472 8.98 -12.92 16.33
CA ALA A 472 7.66 -13.52 16.20
C ALA A 472 7.36 -13.95 14.76
N ASP A 473 7.72 -13.12 13.77
CA ASP A 473 7.43 -13.37 12.37
C ASP A 473 8.25 -14.50 11.78
N VAL A 474 9.51 -14.64 12.19
CA VAL A 474 10.33 -15.80 11.81
C VAL A 474 9.72 -17.10 12.32
N VAL A 475 9.30 -17.11 13.59
CA VAL A 475 8.68 -18.28 14.21
C VAL A 475 7.32 -18.59 13.57
N TYR A 476 6.53 -17.57 13.26
CA TYR A 476 5.27 -17.70 12.53
C TYR A 476 5.47 -18.33 11.15
N CYS A 477 6.43 -17.83 10.37
CA CYS A 477 6.76 -18.39 9.06
C CYS A 477 7.20 -19.86 9.16
N LEU A 478 8.07 -20.19 10.12
CA LEU A 478 8.53 -21.55 10.36
C LEU A 478 7.38 -22.49 10.72
N TRP A 479 6.47 -22.04 11.57
CA TRP A 479 5.27 -22.80 11.94
C TRP A 479 4.33 -23.01 10.74
N LYS A 480 4.10 -21.99 9.91
CA LYS A 480 3.31 -22.15 8.66
C LYS A 480 3.96 -23.15 7.71
N GLN A 481 5.29 -23.14 7.63
CA GLN A 481 6.05 -24.03 6.74
C GLN A 481 6.07 -25.49 7.21
N LEU A 482 6.22 -25.73 8.53
CA LEU A 482 6.53 -27.06 9.09
C LEU A 482 5.44 -27.62 10.01
N GLY A 483 4.64 -26.75 10.63
CA GLY A 483 3.74 -27.09 11.74
C GLY A 483 2.25 -27.00 11.40
N ALA A 484 1.84 -26.33 10.33
CA ALA A 484 0.41 -26.17 9.96
C ALA A 484 -0.28 -27.47 9.49
N SER A 485 0.46 -28.56 9.34
CA SER A 485 -0.04 -29.89 8.93
C SER A 485 0.17 -30.99 9.99
N ALA A 486 0.62 -30.63 11.21
CA ALA A 486 0.92 -31.54 12.30
C ALA A 486 -0.23 -31.68 13.32
#